data_AF-W7UY99-F1
#
_entry.id   AF-W7UY99-F1
#
_cell.length_a   1.000
_cell.length_b   1.000
_cell.length_c   1.000
_cell.angle_alpha   90.00
_cell.angle_beta   90.00
_cell.angle_gamma   90.00
#
_symmetry.space_group_name_H-M   'P 1'
#
loop_
_entity.id
_entity.type
_entity.pdbx_description
1 polymer ?
#
loop_
_entity_poly.entity_id
_entity_poly.type
_entity_poly.pdbx_seq_one_letter_code
_entity_poly.pdbx_strand_id
1 'polypeptide(L)' 'MDKVCEYCAAKVVSGTLVSPYLVQFYPEGEEKKLKPKRSQVICDACPQCGHIQNIRLKDPENIMKYRYTILDD' A
#
# COMPACT_ATOMS: atom_id res chain seq x y z
N MET A 1 -0.76 7.51 21.98
CA MET A 1 -1.99 6.69 21.94
C MET A 1 -1.58 5.30 21.51
N ASP A 2 -1.80 4.29 22.34
CA ASP A 2 -1.53 2.91 21.94
C ASP A 2 -2.44 2.52 20.77
N LYS A 3 -1.85 1.91 19.75
CA LYS A 3 -2.62 1.37 18.63
C LYS A 3 -3.22 0.04 19.08
N VAL A 4 -4.54 -0.03 19.15
CA VAL A 4 -5.29 -1.22 19.56
C VAL A 4 -6.21 -1.71 18.45
N CYS A 5 -6.49 -3.01 18.49
CA CYS A 5 -7.37 -3.69 17.55
C CYS A 5 -8.82 -3.24 17.76
N GLU A 6 -9.53 -2.89 16.70
CA GLU A 6 -10.92 -2.44 16.79
C GLU A 6 -11.91 -3.53 17.26
N TYR A 7 -11.55 -4.81 17.10
CA TYR A 7 -12.42 -5.94 17.45
C TYR A 7 -12.15 -6.56 18.82
N CYS A 8 -10.89 -6.65 19.24
CA CYS A 8 -10.52 -7.35 20.47
C CYS A 8 -9.69 -6.51 21.44
N ALA A 9 -9.49 -5.22 21.14
CA ALA A 9 -8.71 -4.27 21.94
C ALA A 9 -7.23 -4.65 22.18
N ALA A 10 -6.75 -5.74 21.58
CA ALA A 10 -5.36 -6.17 21.66
C ALA A 10 -4.42 -5.16 20.99
N LYS A 11 -3.18 -5.07 21.47
CA LYS A 11 -2.16 -4.23 20.84
C LYS A 11 -1.89 -4.71 19.40
N VAL A 12 -1.94 -3.79 18.44
CA VAL A 12 -1.60 -4.09 17.04
C VAL A 12 -0.13 -3.85 16.76
N VAL A 13 0.39 -4.53 15.73
CA VAL A 13 1.75 -4.36 15.22
C VAL A 13 1.72 -3.78 13.82
N SER A 14 2.60 -2.83 13.52
CA SER A 14 2.75 -2.32 12.16
C SER A 14 3.62 -3.26 11.33
N GLY A 15 3.19 -3.54 10.10
CA GLY A 15 3.91 -4.37 9.15
C GLY A 15 3.77 -3.90 7.72
N THR A 16 4.56 -4.49 6.82
CA THR A 16 4.45 -4.30 5.38
C THR A 16 3.86 -5.57 4.79
N LEU A 17 2.84 -5.43 3.94
CA LEU A 17 2.34 -6.57 3.17
C LEU A 17 3.46 -7.04 2.21
N VAL A 18 3.70 -8.34 2.06
CA VAL A 18 4.78 -8.86 1.19
C VAL A 18 4.15 -9.49 -0.04
N SER A 19 4.08 -8.75 -1.15
CA SER A 19 3.63 -9.21 -2.46
C SER A 19 4.44 -8.50 -3.55
N PRO A 20 4.68 -9.13 -4.72
CA PRO A 20 5.50 -8.55 -5.78
C PRO A 20 5.06 -7.14 -6.20
N TYR A 21 3.78 -6.78 -6.08
CA TYR A 21 3.26 -5.45 -6.39
C TYR A 21 2.11 -5.06 -5.46
N LEU A 22 2.38 -4.26 -4.42
CA LEU A 22 1.40 -4.04 -3.36
C LEU A 22 0.30 -3.03 -3.70
N VAL A 23 0.63 -1.96 -4.42
CA VAL A 23 -0.33 -1.15 -5.17
C VAL A 23 0.37 -0.65 -6.42
N GLN A 24 -0.29 -0.82 -7.57
CA GLN A 24 0.10 -0.17 -8.82
C GLN A 24 -0.99 0.78 -9.29
N PHE A 25 -0.58 1.87 -9.92
CA PHE A 25 -1.49 2.78 -10.59
C PHE A 25 -1.00 3.08 -12.01
N TYR A 26 -1.94 2.98 -12.96
CA TYR A 26 -1.84 3.41 -14.35
C TYR A 26 -3.23 3.93 -14.77
N PRO A 27 -3.32 4.86 -15.74
CA PRO A 27 -4.60 5.25 -16.33
C PRO A 27 -5.18 4.07 -17.12
N GLU A 28 -6.49 3.91 -17.06
CA GLU A 28 -7.20 2.87 -17.80
C GLU A 28 -6.90 2.95 -19.31
N GLY A 29 -6.51 1.83 -19.93
CA GLY A 29 -6.20 1.74 -21.36
C GLY A 29 -4.77 2.10 -21.75
N GLU A 30 -3.93 2.53 -20.79
CA GLU A 30 -2.53 2.91 -21.02
C GLU A 30 -1.53 1.92 -20.40
N GLU A 31 -1.98 0.71 -20.06
CA GLU A 31 -1.23 -0.33 -19.33
C GLU A 31 0.10 -0.69 -19.98
N LYS A 32 0.17 -0.60 -21.31
CA LYS A 32 1.32 -1.01 -22.12
C LYS A 32 2.26 0.14 -22.48
N LYS A 33 1.85 1.39 -22.25
CA LYS A 33 2.58 2.59 -22.71
C LYS A 33 3.30 3.31 -21.57
N LEU A 34 2.85 3.11 -20.33
CA LEU A 34 3.35 3.84 -19.17
C LEU A 34 4.00 2.89 -18.16
N LYS A 35 5.09 3.34 -17.55
CA LYS A 35 5.64 2.66 -16.37
C LYS A 35 4.64 2.80 -15.21
N PRO A 36 4.20 1.69 -14.59
CA PRO A 36 3.25 1.76 -13.49
C PRO A 36 3.91 2.43 -12.29
N LYS A 37 3.16 3.31 -11.62
CA LYS A 37 3.59 3.86 -10.34
C LYS A 37 3.37 2.82 -9.25
N ARG A 38 4.32 2.68 -8.34
CA ARG A 38 4.32 1.61 -7.32
C ARG A 38 4.56 2.17 -5.93
N SER A 39 3.91 1.58 -4.94
CA SER A 39 4.16 1.86 -3.52
C SER A 39 3.94 0.60 -2.69
N GLN A 40 4.65 0.50 -1.56
CA GLN A 40 4.41 -0.56 -0.58
C GLN A 40 3.21 -0.22 0.29
N VAL A 41 2.48 -1.23 0.72
CA VAL A 41 1.38 -1.05 1.69
C VAL A 41 1.87 -1.36 3.09
N ILE A 42 1.66 -0.41 3.99
CA ILE A 42 1.84 -0.56 5.43
C ILE A 42 0.45 -0.73 6.05
N CYS A 43 0.31 -1.69 6.94
CA CYS A 43 -0.91 -1.89 7.71
C CYS A 43 -0.57 -2.16 9.17
N ASP A 44 -1.56 -2.01 10.03
CA ASP A 44 -1.48 -2.48 11.41
C ASP A 44 -2.28 -3.79 11.50
N ALA A 45 -1.68 -4.84 12.06
CA ALA A 45 -2.28 -6.16 12.19
C ALA A 45 -2.42 -6.56 13.65
N CYS A 46 -3.55 -7.17 13.99
CA CYS A 46 -3.77 -7.75 15.31
C CYS A 46 -3.19 -9.17 15.36
N PRO A 47 -2.18 -9.45 16.21
CA PRO A 47 -1.61 -10.78 16.31
C PRO A 47 -2.55 -11.80 16.96
N GLN A 48 -3.58 -11.34 17.70
CA GLN A 48 -4.53 -12.22 18.39
C GLN A 48 -5.65 -12.73 17.49
N CYS A 49 -6.29 -11.84 16.70
CA CYS A 49 -7.43 -12.21 15.85
C CYS A 49 -7.15 -12.12 14.35
N GLY A 50 -5.96 -11.70 13.93
CA GLY A 50 -5.57 -11.58 12.52
C GLY A 50 -6.18 -10.39 11.78
N HIS A 51 -6.98 -9.55 12.44
CA HIS A 51 -7.59 -8.39 11.81
C HIS A 51 -6.55 -7.38 11.33
N ILE A 52 -6.73 -6.85 10.11
CA ILE A 52 -5.86 -5.85 9.47
C ILE A 52 -6.60 -4.52 9.38
N GLN A 53 -5.98 -3.47 9.91
CA GLN A 53 -6.53 -2.10 9.93
C GLN A 53 -5.46 -1.06 9.58
N ASN A 54 -5.87 0.21 9.45
CA ASN A 54 -4.98 1.35 9.17
C ASN A 54 -4.08 1.15 7.94
N ILE A 55 -4.66 0.61 6.86
CA ILE A 55 -3.99 0.36 5.59
C ILE A 55 -3.60 1.71 4.95
N ARG A 56 -2.31 1.89 4.67
CA ARG A 56 -1.74 3.13 4.13
C ARG A 56 -0.57 2.83 3.19
N LEU A 57 -0.32 3.75 2.27
CA LEU A 57 0.83 3.68 1.39
C LEU A 57 2.10 4.12 2.12
N LYS A 58 3.21 3.42 1.87
CA LYS A 58 4.55 3.90 2.16
C LYS A 58 4.96 4.88 1.06
N ASP A 59 5.29 6.11 1.42
CA ASP A 59 5.68 7.15 0.47
C ASP A 59 4.59 7.38 -0.62
N PRO A 60 3.38 7.85 -0.24
CA PRO A 60 2.25 8.03 -1.15
C PRO A 60 2.55 8.94 -2.35
N GLU A 61 3.55 9.82 -2.23
CA GLU A 61 4.07 10.65 -3.31
C GLU A 61 4.54 9.87 -4.54
N ASN A 62 4.96 8.61 -4.37
CA ASN A 62 5.36 7.74 -5.49
C ASN A 62 4.18 7.48 -6.43
N ILE A 63 2.95 7.52 -5.90
CA ILE A 63 1.72 7.46 -6.71
C ILE A 63 1.30 8.88 -7.14
N MET A 64 1.34 9.85 -6.22
CA MET A 64 0.66 11.14 -6.40
C MET A 64 1.45 12.21 -7.17
N LYS A 65 2.78 12.32 -7.01
CA LYS A 65 3.53 13.51 -7.46
C LYS A 65 4.13 13.41 -8.86
N TYR A 66 4.55 12.23 -9.30
CA TYR A 66 5.33 12.12 -10.52
C TYR A 66 4.46 12.09 -11.78
N ARG A 67 4.86 12.80 -12.84
CA ARG A 67 4.29 12.59 -14.19
C ARG A 67 4.72 11.21 -14.68
N TYR A 68 3.87 10.51 -15.41
CA TYR A 68 4.23 9.19 -15.94
C TYR A 68 5.46 9.27 -16.84
N THR A 69 6.35 8.29 -16.70
CA THR A 69 7.40 8.02 -17.69
C THR A 69 6.79 7.15 -18.78
N ILE A 70 6.87 7.60 -20.02
CA ILE A 70 6.51 6.83 -21.20
C ILE A 70 7.54 5.70 -21.35
N LEU A 71 7.08 4.49 -21.64
CA LEU A 71 7.97 3.39 -22.03
C LEU A 71 8.48 3.71 -23.44
N ASP A 72 9.78 3.96 -23.60
CA ASP A 72 10.40 4.02 -24.93
C ASP A 72 10.30 2.61 -25.57
N ASP A 73 9.83 2.54 -26.82
CA ASP A 73 9.69 1.31 -27.63
C ASP A 73 11.03 0.58 -27.83
#